data_AF-A0A3R7PX24-F1
#
_entry.id   AF-A0A3R7PX24-F1
#
_cell.length_a   1.000
_cell.length_b   1.000
_cell.length_c   1.000
_cell.angle_alpha   90.00
_cell.angle_beta   90.00
_cell.angle_gamma   90.00
#
_symmetry.space_group_name_H-M   'P 1'
#
loop_
_entity.id
_entity.type
_entity.pdbx_description
1 polymer ?
#
loop_
_entity_poly.entity_id
_entity_poly.type
_entity_poly.pdbx_seq_one_letter_code
_entity_poly.pdbx_strand_id
1 'polypeptide(L)'
;MIGNGAIYHNSGSSVAAPPTSNVINKRMYAMVPIVIEQTGRGERAYDIFSRLLKERIICIMGPIDDNIASLVIAQLLFLQSENTKKPIHMYINR
;
A
#
# COMPACT_ATOMS: atom_id res chain seq x y z
N MET A 1 -30.82 53.35 24.99
CA MET A 1 -30.52 52.68 26.28
C MET A 1 -31.43 51.46 26.32
N ILE A 2 -31.05 50.19 26.28
CA ILE A 2 -29.83 49.40 26.57
C ILE A 2 -30.12 48.05 25.84
N GLY A 3 -29.30 47.50 24.93
CA GLY A 3 -28.15 46.64 25.25
C GLY A 3 -28.49 45.15 25.01
N ASN A 4 -28.06 44.59 23.88
CA ASN A 4 -28.07 43.15 23.56
C ASN A 4 -27.31 42.34 24.63
N GLY A 5 -27.87 41.20 25.05
CA GLY A 5 -27.21 40.24 25.94
C GLY A 5 -27.63 38.81 25.64
N ALA A 6 -27.06 38.22 24.59
CA ALA A 6 -27.07 36.77 24.40
C ALA A 6 -26.08 36.14 25.39
N ILE A 7 -26.58 35.34 26.32
CA ILE A 7 -25.75 34.40 27.09
C ILE A 7 -26.49 33.06 27.10
N TYR A 8 -26.15 32.20 26.13
CA TYR A 8 -26.47 30.78 26.19
C TYR A 8 -25.55 30.15 27.24
N HIS A 9 -26.10 29.81 28.40
CA HIS A 9 -25.49 28.85 29.32
C HIS A 9 -25.59 27.46 28.67
N ASN A 10 -24.51 27.00 28.02
CA ASN A 10 -24.39 25.61 27.61
C ASN A 10 -23.91 24.80 28.84
N SER A 11 -24.86 24.28 29.61
CA SER A 11 -24.57 23.27 30.63
C SER A 11 -23.98 22.05 29.94
N GLY A 12 -22.71 21.75 30.29
CA GLY A 12 -21.89 20.69 29.73
C GLY A 12 -22.65 19.39 29.55
N SER A 13 -23.08 19.15 28.32
CA SER A 13 -23.46 17.84 27.84
C SER A 13 -22.16 17.11 27.52
N SER A 14 -21.84 16.07 28.29
CA SER A 14 -20.76 15.14 27.94
C SER A 14 -21.11 14.48 26.62
N VAL A 15 -20.65 15.06 25.51
CA VAL A 15 -20.64 14.40 24.22
C VAL A 15 -19.60 13.29 24.34
N ALA A 16 -20.07 12.09 24.66
CA ALA A 16 -19.29 10.87 24.49
C ALA A 16 -18.86 10.85 23.02
N ALA A 17 -17.56 11.04 22.77
CA ALA A 17 -17.00 10.86 21.45
C ALA A 17 -17.34 9.44 20.98
N PRO A 18 -17.82 9.25 19.73
CA PRO A 18 -18.08 7.91 19.23
C PRO A 18 -16.77 7.11 19.31
N PRO A 19 -16.74 5.96 20.00
CA PRO A 19 -15.58 5.11 19.89
C PRO A 19 -15.60 4.53 18.48
N THR A 20 -14.43 4.51 17.87
CA THR A 20 -14.08 3.70 16.69
C THR A 20 -14.56 4.20 15.31
N SER A 21 -13.63 4.82 14.59
CA SER A 21 -13.50 4.57 13.16
C SER A 21 -12.02 4.39 12.80
N ASN A 22 -11.61 3.13 12.77
CA ASN A 22 -10.52 2.58 11.94
C ASN A 22 -9.19 3.34 11.90
N VAL A 23 -8.39 3.20 12.96
CA VAL A 23 -6.92 3.31 12.85
C VAL A 23 -6.31 2.01 12.25
N ILE A 24 -7.13 1.00 11.95
CA ILE A 24 -6.70 -0.28 11.36
C ILE A 24 -6.67 -0.19 9.82
N ASN A 25 -5.96 0.78 9.26
CA ASN A 25 -5.53 0.67 7.86
C ASN A 25 -4.13 1.23 7.59
N LYS A 26 -3.27 1.20 8.61
CA LYS A 26 -1.85 1.61 8.50
C LYS A 26 -0.86 0.46 8.75
N ARG A 27 -1.28 -0.80 8.59
CA ARG A 27 -0.40 -1.97 8.83
C ARG A 27 -0.28 -2.99 7.69
N MET A 28 -0.97 -2.82 6.56
CA MET A 28 -0.96 -3.85 5.50
C MET A 28 0.43 -4.07 4.85
N TYR A 29 1.35 -3.10 4.95
CA TYR A 29 2.73 -3.22 4.43
C TYR A 29 3.83 -2.99 5.49
N ALA A 30 3.49 -2.95 6.79
CA ALA A 30 4.42 -2.48 7.82
C ALA A 30 5.60 -3.43 8.10
N MET A 31 5.63 -4.64 7.53
CA MET A 31 6.79 -5.54 7.55
C MET A 31 6.83 -6.34 6.25
N VAL A 32 7.22 -5.71 5.14
CA VAL A 32 7.58 -6.48 3.95
C VAL A 32 8.95 -7.14 4.23
N PRO A 33 9.05 -8.48 4.23
CA PRO A 33 10.30 -9.16 4.52
C PRO A 33 11.40 -8.77 3.53
N ILE A 34 12.62 -8.65 4.04
CA ILE A 34 13.82 -8.43 3.23
C ILE A 34 14.49 -9.78 2.98
N VAL A 35 14.87 -10.02 1.73
CA VAL A 35 15.63 -11.18 1.27
C VAL A 35 17.02 -10.72 0.87
N ILE A 36 18.04 -11.43 1.38
CA ILE A 36 19.44 -11.21 1.04
C ILE A 36 19.84 -12.22 -0.03
N GLU A 37 20.29 -11.73 -1.18
CA GLU A 37 20.81 -12.54 -2.29
C GLU A 37 22.33 -12.40 -2.35
N GLN A 38 23.04 -13.52 -2.29
CA GLN A 38 24.48 -13.54 -2.55
C GLN A 38 24.75 -13.52 -4.05
N THR A 39 25.52 -12.54 -4.50
CA THR A 39 25.99 -12.41 -5.87
C THR A 39 27.51 -12.58 -5.92
N GLY A 40 28.08 -12.85 -7.09
CA GLY A 40 29.53 -12.95 -7.24
C GLY A 40 30.32 -11.66 -6.89
N ARG A 41 29.63 -10.55 -6.62
CA ARG A 41 30.23 -9.27 -6.18
C ARG A 41 29.84 -8.86 -4.76
N GLY A 42 29.19 -9.73 -3.98
CA GLY A 42 28.73 -9.46 -2.62
C GLY A 42 27.22 -9.65 -2.45
N GLU A 43 26.66 -9.09 -1.37
CA GLU A 43 25.25 -9.27 -1.01
C GLU A 43 24.37 -8.14 -1.53
N ARG A 44 23.15 -8.47 -1.95
CA ARG A 44 22.13 -7.50 -2.32
C ARG A 44 20.82 -7.81 -1.59
N ALA A 45 20.28 -6.79 -0.93
CA ALA A 45 19.01 -6.88 -0.24
C ALA A 45 17.85 -6.42 -1.15
N TYR A 46 16.74 -7.14 -1.11
CA TYR A 46 15.49 -6.81 -1.79
C TYR A 46 14.34 -6.99 -0.81
N ASP A 47 13.28 -6.21 -0.93
CA ASP A 47 12.00 -6.67 -0.40
C ASP A 47 11.52 -7.90 -1.20
N ILE A 48 10.64 -8.70 -0.59
CA ILE A 48 10.18 -9.95 -1.21
C ILE A 48 9.52 -9.74 -2.58
N PHE A 49 8.78 -8.65 -2.79
CA PHE A 49 8.13 -8.38 -4.08
C PHE A 49 9.14 -7.99 -5.15
N SER A 50 10.13 -7.18 -4.81
CA SER A 50 11.26 -6.87 -5.70
C SER A 50 12.05 -8.14 -6.07
N ARG A 51 12.25 -9.06 -5.12
CA ARG A 51 12.91 -10.35 -5.39
C ARG A 51 12.09 -11.23 -6.33
N LEU A 52 10.77 -11.25 -6.19
CA LEU A 52 9.84 -11.99 -7.07
C LEU A 52 9.76 -11.35 -8.47
N LEU A 53 9.73 -10.02 -8.56
CA LEU A 53 9.74 -9.32 -9.84
C LEU A 53 11.01 -9.64 -10.66
N LYS A 54 12.16 -9.81 -9.99
CA LYS A 54 13.39 -10.30 -10.64
C LYS A 54 13.23 -11.69 -11.27
N GLU A 55 12.41 -12.56 -10.69
CA GLU A 55 12.01 -13.87 -11.25
C GLU A 55 10.83 -13.75 -12.23
N ARG A 56 10.46 -12.54 -12.64
CA ARG A 56 9.36 -12.23 -13.56
C ARG A 56 7.99 -12.62 -13.02
N ILE A 57 7.81 -12.48 -11.70
CA ILE A 57 6.56 -12.73 -11.00
C ILE A 57 5.93 -11.38 -10.60
N ILE A 58 4.68 -11.15 -11.03
CA ILE A 58 3.85 -10.01 -10.65
C ILE A 58 2.74 -10.49 -9.73
N CYS A 59 2.60 -9.87 -8.55
CA CYS A 59 1.55 -10.16 -7.60
C CYS A 59 0.51 -9.04 -7.60
N ILE A 60 -0.75 -9.37 -7.88
CA ILE A 60 -1.89 -8.46 -7.79
C ILE A 60 -2.72 -8.87 -6.57
N MET A 61 -2.84 -7.95 -5.63
CA MET A 61 -3.45 -8.20 -4.33
C MET A 61 -4.55 -7.17 -4.08
N GLY A 62 -5.77 -7.64 -3.83
CA GLY A 62 -6.90 -6.79 -3.46
C GLY A 62 -7.64 -6.16 -4.64
N PRO A 63 -8.51 -5.17 -4.37
CA PRO A 63 -9.31 -4.50 -5.40
C PRO A 63 -8.43 -3.83 -6.46
N ILE A 64 -8.83 -3.90 -7.72
CA ILE A 64 -8.10 -3.25 -8.82
C ILE A 64 -8.66 -1.84 -9.00
N ASP A 65 -7.81 -0.85 -8.74
CA ASP A 65 -8.02 0.57 -9.06
C ASP A 65 -6.99 1.05 -10.09
N ASP A 66 -7.10 2.32 -10.50
CA ASP A 66 -6.20 2.92 -11.49
C ASP A 66 -4.73 2.92 -11.04
N ASN A 67 -4.48 2.97 -9.73
CA ASN A 67 -3.12 2.94 -9.18
C ASN A 67 -2.50 1.55 -9.37
N ILE A 68 -3.21 0.49 -8.97
CA ILE A 68 -2.76 -0.89 -9.14
C ILE A 68 -2.62 -1.23 -10.63
N ALA A 69 -3.57 -0.80 -11.47
CA ALA A 69 -3.49 -1.00 -12.90
C ALA A 69 -2.23 -0.35 -13.50
N SER A 70 -1.93 0.90 -13.12
CA SER A 70 -0.73 1.61 -13.59
C SER A 70 0.57 0.93 -13.16
N LEU A 71 0.64 0.44 -11.92
CA LEU A 71 1.81 -0.30 -11.42
C LEU A 71 2.03 -1.62 -12.16
N VAL A 72 0.96 -2.38 -12.39
CA VAL A 72 1.03 -3.65 -13.13
C VAL A 72 1.47 -3.41 -14.57
N ILE A 73 0.95 -2.38 -15.25
CA ILE A 73 1.38 -2.01 -16.61
C ILE A 73 2.88 -1.69 -16.63
N ALA A 74 3.37 -0.88 -15.68
CA ALA A 74 4.78 -0.56 -15.60
C ALA A 74 5.67 -1.80 -15.40
N GLN A 75 5.25 -2.73 -14.51
CA GLN A 75 5.97 -3.98 -14.27
C GLN A 75 5.98 -4.90 -15.50
N LEU A 76 4.86 -5.01 -16.22
CA LEU A 76 4.78 -5.78 -17.47
C LEU A 76 5.73 -5.24 -18.55
N LEU A 77 5.70 -3.93 -18.79
CA LEU A 77 6.57 -3.29 -19.78
C LEU A 77 8.06 -3.42 -19.41
N PHE A 78 8.38 -3.25 -18.12
CA PHE A 78 9.73 -3.46 -17.62
C PHE A 78 10.22 -4.89 -17.90
N LEU A 79 9.46 -5.91 -17.50
CA LEU A 79 9.83 -7.32 -17.72
C LEU A 79 9.90 -7.68 -19.20
N GLN A 80 9.02 -7.13 -20.03
CA GLN A 80 9.05 -7.33 -21.48
C GLN A 80 10.32 -6.74 -22.09
N SER A 81 10.75 -5.55 -21.65
CA SER A 81 11.98 -4.89 -22.13
C SER A 81 13.25 -5.69 -21.78
N GLU A 82 13.29 -6.30 -20.58
CA GLU A 82 14.40 -7.16 -20.15
C GLU A 82 14.52 -8.44 -20.98
N ASN A 83 13.40 -9.05 -21.32
CA ASN A 83 13.38 -10.23 -22.17
C ASN A 83 11.98 -10.48 -22.74
N THR A 84 11.83 -10.35 -24.06
CA THR A 84 10.54 -10.55 -24.76
C THR A 84 10.17 -12.02 -24.94
N LYS A 85 11.10 -12.96 -24.75
CA LYS A 85 10.90 -14.40 -24.98
C LYS A 85 10.60 -15.17 -23.69
N LYS A 86 10.97 -14.63 -22.53
CA LYS A 86 10.73 -15.29 -21.24
C LYS A 86 9.30 -15.03 -20.76
N PRO A 87 8.61 -16.06 -20.22
CA PRO A 87 7.26 -15.89 -19.69
C PRO A 87 7.25 -14.90 -18.53
N ILE A 88 6.08 -14.28 -18.30
CA ILE A 88 5.78 -13.50 -17.11
C ILE A 88 4.70 -14.27 -16.35
N HIS A 89 4.90 -14.48 -15.05
CA HIS A 89 3.95 -15.16 -14.20
C HIS A 89 3.16 -14.13 -13.39
N MET A 90 1.84 -14.22 -13.43
CA MET A 90 0.97 -13.29 -12.72
C MET A 90 0.11 -14.06 -11.73
N TYR A 91 0.22 -13.69 -10.45
CA TYR A 91 -0.58 -14.27 -9.37
C TYR A 91 -1.60 -13.23 -8.92
N ILE A 92 -2.88 -13.62 -8.94
CA ILE A 92 -4.00 -12.72 -8.67
C ILE A 92 -4.74 -13.25 -7.44
N ASN A 93 -4.83 -12.43 -6.40
CA ASN A 93 -5.62 -12.71 -5.21
C ASN A 93 -6.65 -11.59 -5.02
N ARG A 94 -7.93 -11.97 -5.01
CA ARG A 94 -9.05 -11.04 -4.97
C ARG A 94 -9.85 -11.12 -3.68
#